data_AF-A0A318ENY9-F1
#
_entry.id   AF-A0A318ENY9-F1
#
_cell.length_a   1.000
_cell.length_b   1.000
_cell.length_c   1.000
_cell.angle_alpha   90.00
_cell.angle_beta   90.00
_cell.angle_gamma   90.00
#
_symmetry.space_group_name_H-M   'P 1'
#
loop_
_entity.id
_entity.type
_entity.pdbx_description
1 polymer ?
#
loop_
_entity_poly.entity_id
_entity_poly.type
_entity_poly.pdbx_seq_one_letter_code
_entity_poly.pdbx_strand_id
1 'polypeptide(L)'
;MAYWKDTWPFINSIEYEYKFAGNYGAKGEKRGERKKATPEQIKKQNQLNKEKRMRRVIKANFLSEDYWITLKYPEGTRKKVEEVKKELKKFLDDMRKAYKKRSEIFKFIYRMEIGELGGIHIHILLNRIQGKPHTDLLIKELWPHGTINYQTLYEYGGYKKLANYIVKPPDEEVYEQLSLFEEEEQKQFIRYSSSRNLIRPEPERKVYRRWTVKQLIEDGPKPTKGFYIDKDSIIVGVNKYTGMSYLQYTECRINEIKDREEYEKLKQEGVG
;
A
#
# COMPACT_ATOMS: atom_id res chain seq x y z
N MET A 1 -8.83 28.15 -14.04
CA MET A 1 -7.94 27.00 -14.31
C MET A 1 -7.46 26.45 -12.98
N ALA A 2 -7.45 25.13 -12.83
CA ALA A 2 -7.18 24.51 -11.56
C ALA A 2 -5.69 24.11 -11.47
N TYR A 3 -4.99 24.69 -10.51
CA TYR A 3 -3.62 24.36 -10.13
C TYR A 3 -3.70 23.93 -8.68
N TRP A 4 -3.48 22.66 -8.39
CA TRP A 4 -3.46 22.22 -7.01
C TRP A 4 -2.35 21.21 -6.79
N LYS A 5 -1.91 21.18 -5.55
CA LYS A 5 -0.94 20.25 -5.00
C LYS A 5 -1.70 19.37 -4.02
N ASP A 6 -1.66 18.08 -4.24
CA ASP A 6 -2.04 17.09 -3.24
C ASP A 6 -0.74 16.61 -2.57
N THR A 7 -0.69 16.67 -1.24
CA THR A 7 0.46 16.23 -0.44
C THR A 7 0.05 15.07 0.45
N TRP A 8 0.85 14.01 0.50
CA TRP A 8 0.65 12.90 1.42
C TRP A 8 1.87 12.76 2.32
N PRO A 9 1.80 13.24 3.57
CA PRO A 9 2.85 13.01 4.54
C PRO A 9 2.80 11.56 5.05
N PHE A 10 3.93 10.88 5.03
CA PHE A 10 4.16 9.60 5.68
C PHE A 10 5.43 9.70 6.54
N ILE A 11 5.62 8.69 7.39
CA ILE A 11 6.70 8.64 8.39
C ILE A 11 8.08 8.92 7.79
N ASN A 12 8.44 8.20 6.72
CA ASN A 12 9.75 8.29 6.07
C ASN A 12 9.68 8.86 4.65
N SER A 13 8.51 9.30 4.18
CA SER A 13 8.40 9.90 2.86
C SER A 13 7.24 10.87 2.74
N ILE A 14 7.38 11.87 1.88
CA ILE A 14 6.30 12.79 1.51
C ILE A 14 6.05 12.65 0.02
N GLU A 15 4.83 12.25 -0.36
CA GLU A 15 4.46 12.17 -1.77
C GLU A 15 3.76 13.46 -2.20
N TYR A 16 4.14 13.97 -3.37
CA TYR A 16 3.53 15.15 -3.95
C TYR A 16 2.92 14.83 -5.31
N GLU A 17 1.70 15.35 -5.55
CA GLU A 17 1.08 15.36 -6.87
C GLU A 17 0.61 16.75 -7.21
N TYR A 18 1.18 17.32 -8.26
CA TYR A 18 0.76 18.58 -8.85
C TYR A 18 -0.12 18.28 -10.06
N LYS A 19 -1.23 19.01 -10.18
CA LYS A 19 -2.11 18.99 -11.36
C LYS A 19 -2.33 20.41 -11.83
N PHE A 20 -2.14 20.64 -13.12
CA PHE A 20 -2.23 21.97 -13.73
C PHE A 20 -2.71 21.89 -15.18
N ALA A 21 -3.22 23.02 -15.68
CA ALA A 21 -3.79 23.07 -17.03
C ALA A 21 -2.71 23.20 -18.12
N GLY A 22 -2.83 22.40 -19.21
CA GLY A 22 -2.05 22.55 -20.46
C GLY A 22 -0.53 22.50 -20.29
N ASN A 23 0.22 23.15 -21.19
CA ASN A 23 1.63 23.48 -20.97
C ASN A 23 1.76 24.65 -19.98
N TYR A 24 1.61 24.36 -18.68
CA TYR A 24 1.85 25.33 -17.61
C TYR A 24 0.89 26.54 -17.64
N GLY A 25 -0.28 26.37 -18.27
CA GLY A 25 -1.33 27.38 -18.37
C GLY A 25 -1.09 28.48 -19.40
N ALA A 26 -0.17 28.31 -20.36
CA ALA A 26 0.09 29.29 -21.42
C ALA A 26 -1.20 29.78 -22.10
N LYS A 27 -1.33 31.11 -22.25
CA LYS A 27 -2.47 31.73 -22.93
C LYS A 27 -2.34 31.41 -24.42
N GLY A 28 -3.35 30.76 -25.01
CA GLY A 28 -3.40 30.48 -26.45
C GLY A 28 -3.60 29.02 -26.86
N GLU A 29 -3.53 28.06 -25.95
CA GLU A 29 -3.75 26.65 -26.30
C GLU A 29 -5.23 26.34 -26.50
N LYS A 30 -5.58 25.84 -27.70
CA LYS A 30 -6.91 25.29 -27.98
C LYS A 30 -7.06 23.96 -27.23
N ARG A 31 -8.21 23.79 -26.56
CA ARG A 31 -8.56 22.54 -25.89
C ARG A 31 -8.59 21.40 -26.93
N GLY A 32 -7.73 20.40 -26.77
CA GLY A 32 -7.76 19.20 -27.62
C GLY A 32 -9.06 18.40 -27.47
N GLU A 33 -9.36 17.57 -28.46
CA GLU A 33 -10.55 16.71 -28.44
C GLU A 33 -10.50 15.72 -27.27
N ARG A 34 -11.64 15.58 -26.58
CA ARG A 34 -11.79 14.61 -25.49
C ARG A 34 -11.84 13.19 -26.06
N LYS A 35 -10.76 12.44 -25.90
CA LYS A 35 -10.73 11.00 -26.21
C LYS A 35 -11.33 10.20 -25.03
N LYS A 36 -12.25 9.29 -25.31
CA LYS A 36 -12.74 8.33 -24.30
C LYS A 36 -11.67 7.26 -24.07
N ALA A 37 -11.47 6.86 -22.82
CA ALA A 37 -10.56 5.77 -22.48
C ALA A 37 -11.15 4.42 -22.90
N THR A 38 -10.31 3.52 -23.41
CA THR A 38 -10.74 2.14 -23.68
C THR A 38 -10.92 1.37 -22.38
N PRO A 39 -11.74 0.29 -22.35
CA PRO A 39 -11.90 -0.55 -21.16
C PRO A 39 -10.57 -1.07 -20.58
N GLU A 40 -9.63 -1.46 -21.45
CA GLU A 40 -8.28 -1.91 -21.05
C GLU A 40 -7.47 -0.80 -20.37
N GLN A 41 -7.52 0.42 -20.93
CA GLN A 41 -6.86 1.58 -20.34
C GLN A 41 -7.46 1.93 -18.98
N ILE A 42 -8.79 1.86 -18.85
CA ILE A 42 -9.50 2.05 -17.58
C ILE A 42 -9.06 0.98 -16.57
N LYS A 43 -9.01 -0.30 -16.98
CA LYS A 43 -8.55 -1.40 -16.12
C LYS A 43 -7.13 -1.19 -15.63
N LYS A 44 -6.21 -0.80 -16.52
CA LYS A 44 -4.81 -0.48 -16.18
C LYS A 44 -4.72 0.71 -15.21
N GLN A 45 -5.47 1.79 -15.47
CA GLN A 45 -5.50 2.95 -14.58
C GLN A 45 -6.07 2.60 -13.19
N ASN A 46 -7.13 1.80 -13.15
CA ASN A 46 -7.71 1.34 -11.89
C ASN A 46 -6.74 0.48 -11.09
N GLN A 47 -5.99 -0.40 -11.77
CA GLN A 47 -4.95 -1.21 -11.13
C GLN A 47 -3.82 -0.33 -10.56
N LEU A 48 -3.30 0.62 -11.33
CA LEU A 48 -2.29 1.57 -10.86
C LEU A 48 -2.79 2.39 -9.65
N ASN A 49 -4.04 2.83 -9.69
CA ASN A 49 -4.67 3.54 -8.57
C ASN A 49 -4.81 2.64 -7.34
N LYS A 50 -5.14 1.35 -7.52
CA LYS A 50 -5.27 0.35 -6.45
C LYS A 50 -3.92 0.06 -5.80
N GLU A 51 -2.87 -0.11 -6.58
CA GLU A 51 -1.47 -0.27 -6.13
C GLU A 51 -1.03 0.94 -5.32
N LYS A 52 -1.25 2.15 -5.86
CA LYS A 52 -0.89 3.40 -5.18
C LYS A 52 -1.62 3.57 -3.85
N ARG A 53 -2.93 3.29 -3.82
CA ARG A 53 -3.72 3.35 -2.58
C ARG A 53 -3.23 2.34 -1.54
N MET A 54 -2.97 1.09 -1.95
CA MET A 54 -2.45 0.07 -1.05
C MET A 54 -1.08 0.48 -0.49
N ARG A 55 -0.17 0.96 -1.34
CA ARG A 55 1.15 1.46 -0.92
C ARG A 55 1.05 2.54 0.16
N ARG A 56 0.14 3.51 -0.03
CA ARG A 56 -0.10 4.59 0.94
C ARG A 56 -0.69 4.08 2.25
N VAL A 57 -1.62 3.13 2.19
CA VAL A 57 -2.17 2.47 3.39
C VAL A 57 -1.07 1.75 4.16
N ILE A 58 -0.14 1.07 3.45
CA ILE A 58 1.00 0.41 4.09
C ILE A 58 1.89 1.45 4.79
N LYS A 59 2.35 2.47 4.06
CA LYS A 59 3.19 3.56 4.60
C LYS A 59 2.59 4.29 5.80
N ALA A 60 1.26 4.42 5.84
CA ALA A 60 0.56 5.12 6.92
C ALA A 60 0.36 4.27 8.19
N ASN A 61 0.56 2.94 8.12
CA ASN A 61 0.21 2.04 9.22
C ASN A 61 1.31 1.10 9.67
N PHE A 62 2.30 0.85 8.81
CA PHE A 62 3.34 -0.15 9.04
C PHE A 62 4.75 0.44 8.85
N LEU A 63 5.72 -0.12 9.57
CA LEU A 63 7.13 0.24 9.60
C LEU A 63 8.02 -0.97 9.22
N SER A 64 9.30 -0.75 8.98
CA SER A 64 10.24 -1.81 8.58
C SER A 64 10.33 -2.99 9.56
N GLU A 65 10.06 -2.76 10.85
CA GLU A 65 10.08 -3.81 11.87
C GLU A 65 8.83 -4.71 11.88
N ASP A 66 7.78 -4.33 11.14
CA ASP A 66 6.54 -5.10 11.06
C ASP A 66 6.71 -6.37 10.21
N TYR A 67 5.74 -7.27 10.29
CA TYR A 67 5.85 -8.59 9.68
C TYR A 67 4.98 -8.74 8.44
N TRP A 68 5.59 -9.29 7.40
CA TRP A 68 4.92 -9.99 6.31
C TRP A 68 5.06 -11.50 6.56
N ILE A 69 3.96 -12.15 6.93
CA ILE A 69 3.94 -13.58 7.20
C ILE A 69 3.20 -14.35 6.11
N THR A 70 3.61 -15.60 5.92
CA THR A 70 2.86 -16.57 5.11
C THR A 70 2.50 -17.76 5.98
N LEU A 71 1.20 -17.97 6.20
CA LEU A 71 0.68 -19.16 6.86
C LEU A 71 0.45 -20.24 5.81
N LYS A 72 1.10 -21.39 5.99
CA LYS A 72 0.99 -22.55 5.10
C LYS A 72 0.42 -23.73 5.87
N TYR A 73 -0.46 -24.49 5.23
CA TYR A 73 -0.88 -25.80 5.72
C TYR A 73 0.19 -26.86 5.43
N PRO A 74 0.22 -27.98 6.16
CA PRO A 74 1.09 -29.11 5.86
C PRO A 74 0.88 -29.59 4.43
N GLU A 75 1.95 -30.11 3.82
CA GLU A 75 1.91 -30.67 2.48
C GLU A 75 0.82 -31.75 2.36
N GLY A 76 0.14 -31.78 1.21
CA GLY A 76 -0.99 -32.69 0.97
C GLY A 76 -2.31 -32.27 1.62
N THR A 77 -2.34 -31.23 2.46
CA THR A 77 -3.58 -30.73 3.06
C THR A 77 -4.42 -29.97 2.03
N ARG A 78 -5.57 -30.53 1.65
CA ARG A 78 -6.59 -29.85 0.83
C ARG A 78 -7.79 -29.48 1.70
N LYS A 79 -7.83 -28.25 2.20
CA LYS A 79 -8.99 -27.72 2.95
C LYS A 79 -9.97 -27.00 2.05
N LYS A 80 -11.24 -27.06 2.40
CA LYS A 80 -12.27 -26.23 1.77
C LYS A 80 -12.07 -24.76 2.15
N VAL A 81 -12.40 -23.85 1.25
CA VAL A 81 -12.19 -22.40 1.45
C VAL A 81 -12.91 -21.90 2.71
N GLU A 82 -14.10 -22.43 2.99
CA GLU A 82 -14.87 -22.08 4.19
C GLU A 82 -14.16 -22.44 5.50
N GLU A 83 -13.48 -23.59 5.55
CA GLU A 83 -12.73 -24.03 6.72
C GLU A 83 -11.53 -23.13 6.95
N VAL A 84 -10.79 -22.82 5.88
CA VAL A 84 -9.67 -21.87 5.93
C VAL A 84 -10.13 -20.51 6.45
N LYS A 85 -11.31 -20.04 6.03
CA LYS A 85 -11.89 -18.78 6.52
C LYS A 85 -12.26 -18.83 8.00
N LYS A 86 -12.80 -19.94 8.49
CA LYS A 86 -13.12 -20.11 9.91
C LYS A 86 -11.84 -20.10 10.76
N GLU A 87 -10.80 -20.80 10.33
CA GLU A 87 -9.49 -20.84 10.99
C GLU A 87 -8.79 -19.49 10.97
N LEU A 88 -8.77 -18.82 9.82
CA LEU A 88 -8.22 -17.47 9.68
C LEU A 88 -8.98 -16.47 10.56
N LYS A 89 -10.31 -16.55 10.60
CA LYS A 89 -11.12 -15.67 11.46
C LYS A 89 -10.76 -15.89 12.93
N LYS A 90 -10.67 -17.15 13.38
CA LYS A 90 -10.29 -17.49 14.75
C LYS A 90 -8.89 -16.93 15.08
N PHE A 91 -7.92 -17.14 14.18
CA PHE A 91 -6.57 -16.59 14.32
C PHE A 91 -6.58 -15.06 14.48
N LEU A 92 -7.28 -14.34 13.59
CA LEU A 92 -7.35 -12.87 13.65
C LEU A 92 -8.07 -12.36 14.91
N ASP A 93 -9.10 -13.07 15.38
CA ASP A 93 -9.83 -12.71 16.59
C ASP A 93 -9.00 -12.96 17.85
N ASP A 94 -8.25 -14.06 17.90
CA ASP A 94 -7.37 -14.38 19.02
C ASP A 94 -6.13 -13.46 19.07
N MET A 95 -5.55 -13.13 17.90
CA MET A 95 -4.53 -12.07 17.78
C MET A 95 -5.06 -10.74 18.31
N ARG A 96 -6.29 -10.34 17.93
CA ARG A 96 -6.90 -9.11 18.44
C ARG A 96 -7.06 -9.12 19.96
N LYS A 97 -7.46 -10.26 20.55
CA LYS A 97 -7.55 -10.40 22.02
C LYS A 97 -6.17 -10.28 22.67
N ALA A 98 -5.15 -10.92 22.11
CA ALA A 98 -3.78 -10.89 22.62
C ALA A 98 -3.21 -9.45 22.61
N TYR A 99 -3.46 -8.69 21.54
CA TYR A 99 -3.04 -7.29 21.43
C TYR A 99 -3.80 -6.39 22.41
N LYS A 100 -5.13 -6.59 22.52
CA LYS A 100 -5.96 -5.83 23.47
C LYS A 100 -5.54 -6.02 24.92
N LYS A 101 -5.11 -7.23 25.31
CA LYS A 101 -4.57 -7.51 26.67
C LYS A 101 -3.32 -6.69 26.99
N ARG A 102 -2.64 -6.16 25.98
CA ARG A 102 -1.43 -5.35 26.10
C ARG A 102 -1.66 -3.87 25.80
N SER A 103 -2.93 -3.46 25.71
CA SER A 103 -3.33 -2.10 25.32
C SER A 103 -2.81 -1.68 23.94
N GLU A 104 -2.53 -2.65 23.06
CA GLU A 104 -2.05 -2.43 21.70
C GLU A 104 -3.15 -2.64 20.66
N ILE A 105 -3.04 -1.93 19.55
CA ILE A 105 -4.02 -1.99 18.45
C ILE A 105 -3.51 -2.98 17.39
N PHE A 106 -4.27 -4.05 17.16
CA PHE A 106 -3.98 -5.00 16.08
C PHE A 106 -4.40 -4.43 14.72
N LYS A 107 -3.45 -4.36 13.78
CA LYS A 107 -3.60 -3.91 12.41
C LYS A 107 -3.12 -5.01 11.47
N PHE A 108 -3.88 -5.29 10.42
CA PHE A 108 -3.47 -6.28 9.43
C PHE A 108 -4.02 -6.01 8.03
N ILE A 109 -3.35 -6.56 7.03
CA ILE A 109 -3.83 -6.72 5.65
C ILE A 109 -3.52 -8.15 5.23
N TYR A 110 -4.50 -8.89 4.70
CA TYR A 110 -4.24 -10.25 4.22
C TYR A 110 -4.81 -10.50 2.83
N ARG A 111 -4.25 -11.51 2.15
CA ARG A 111 -4.83 -12.16 0.97
C ARG A 111 -4.62 -13.65 1.05
N MET A 112 -5.55 -14.40 0.46
CA MET A 112 -5.43 -15.84 0.28
C MET A 112 -4.91 -16.12 -1.12
N GLU A 113 -4.03 -17.11 -1.26
CA GLU A 113 -3.48 -17.54 -2.54
C GLU A 113 -3.51 -19.05 -2.64
N ILE A 114 -3.49 -19.56 -3.87
CA ILE A 114 -3.26 -20.96 -4.17
C ILE A 114 -1.77 -21.09 -4.48
N GLY A 115 -1.06 -21.91 -3.73
CA GLY A 115 0.33 -22.25 -4.00
C GLY A 115 0.45 -23.16 -5.22
N GLU A 116 1.66 -23.29 -5.76
CA GLU A 116 1.94 -24.09 -6.97
C GLU A 116 1.43 -25.54 -6.89
N LEU A 117 1.46 -26.15 -5.69
CA LEU A 117 0.97 -27.51 -5.45
C LEU A 117 -0.54 -27.58 -5.09
N GLY A 118 -1.28 -26.48 -5.27
CA GLY A 118 -2.71 -26.37 -5.00
C GLY A 118 -3.09 -26.14 -3.52
N GLY A 119 -2.10 -26.04 -2.63
CA GLY A 119 -2.32 -25.73 -1.21
C GLY A 119 -2.65 -24.26 -0.97
N ILE A 120 -3.57 -23.97 -0.04
CA ILE A 120 -3.95 -22.58 0.25
C ILE A 120 -2.89 -21.92 1.16
N HIS A 121 -2.35 -20.79 0.72
CA HIS A 121 -1.46 -19.94 1.51
C HIS A 121 -2.20 -18.68 1.95
N ILE A 122 -1.95 -18.23 3.17
CA ILE A 122 -2.49 -16.97 3.67
C ILE A 122 -1.33 -16.01 3.92
N HIS A 123 -1.27 -14.97 3.10
CA HIS A 123 -0.29 -13.90 3.25
C HIS A 123 -0.88 -12.80 4.12
N ILE A 124 -0.21 -12.43 5.21
CA ILE A 124 -0.67 -11.45 6.18
C ILE A 124 0.43 -10.44 6.48
N LEU A 125 0.15 -9.17 6.24
CA LEU A 125 0.87 -8.03 6.79
C LEU A 125 0.28 -7.69 8.16
N LEU A 126 1.10 -7.59 9.20
CA LEU A 126 0.64 -7.27 10.55
C LEU A 126 1.66 -6.44 11.33
N ASN A 127 1.16 -5.60 12.25
CA ASN A 127 2.03 -4.77 13.06
C ASN A 127 2.70 -5.57 14.17
N ARG A 128 4.00 -5.36 14.37
CA ARG A 128 4.78 -5.90 15.48
C ARG A 128 4.46 -5.12 16.76
N ILE A 129 4.47 -5.83 17.88
CA ILE A 129 4.40 -5.24 19.22
C ILE A 129 5.70 -5.55 19.97
N GLN A 130 6.21 -4.54 20.67
CA GLN A 130 7.36 -4.68 21.55
C GLN A 130 6.84 -5.19 22.91
N GLY A 131 7.30 -6.37 23.36
CA GLY A 131 6.87 -6.97 24.62
C GLY A 131 6.87 -8.50 24.63
N LYS A 132 6.79 -9.11 25.81
CA LYS A 132 6.79 -10.58 25.99
C LYS A 132 5.37 -11.15 26.13
N PRO A 133 5.03 -12.28 25.46
CA PRO A 133 5.75 -12.88 24.33
C PRO A 133 5.70 -11.99 23.08
N HIS A 134 6.75 -11.97 22.26
CA HIS A 134 6.77 -11.18 21.04
C HIS A 134 5.70 -11.65 20.03
N THR A 135 5.40 -10.82 19.03
CA THR A 135 4.37 -11.09 18.01
C THR A 135 4.57 -12.44 17.29
N ASP A 136 5.81 -12.80 16.98
CA ASP A 136 6.20 -14.08 16.38
C ASP A 136 5.82 -15.28 17.26
N LEU A 137 6.06 -15.19 18.57
CA LEU A 137 5.65 -16.23 19.52
C LEU A 137 4.12 -16.33 19.61
N LEU A 138 3.42 -15.20 19.63
CA LEU A 138 1.95 -15.19 19.59
C LEU A 138 1.40 -15.84 18.32
N ILE A 139 1.99 -15.53 17.16
CA ILE A 139 1.58 -16.11 15.88
C ILE A 139 1.79 -17.63 15.88
N LYS A 140 2.94 -18.09 16.38
CA LYS A 140 3.24 -19.52 16.50
C LYS A 140 2.28 -20.25 17.44
N GLU A 141 1.91 -19.65 18.56
CA GLU A 141 0.95 -20.23 19.51
C GLU A 141 -0.47 -20.28 18.94
N LEU A 142 -0.89 -19.22 18.24
CA LEU A 142 -2.26 -19.04 17.77
C LEU A 142 -2.54 -19.69 16.40
N TRP A 143 -1.50 -20.14 15.68
CA TRP A 143 -1.63 -20.87 14.41
C TRP A 143 -1.15 -22.32 14.54
N PRO A 144 -2.01 -23.25 15.01
CA PRO A 144 -1.64 -24.66 15.17
C PRO A 144 -1.69 -25.47 13.86
N HIS A 145 -2.05 -24.83 12.74
CA HIS A 145 -2.48 -25.53 11.52
C HIS A 145 -1.39 -25.71 10.47
N GLY A 146 -0.11 -25.44 10.78
CA GLY A 146 0.99 -25.68 9.84
C GLY A 146 2.22 -24.82 10.08
N THR A 147 2.93 -24.49 9.00
CA THR A 147 4.19 -23.74 9.05
C THR A 147 3.97 -22.25 8.82
N ILE A 148 4.87 -21.44 9.35
CA ILE A 148 4.80 -19.98 9.32
C ILE A 148 6.13 -19.44 8.82
N ASN A 149 6.08 -18.74 7.69
CA ASN A 149 7.25 -18.03 7.18
C ASN A 149 7.17 -16.56 7.59
N TYR A 150 8.23 -16.06 8.21
CA TYR A 150 8.34 -14.66 8.63
C TYR A 150 9.28 -13.91 7.70
N GLN A 151 8.84 -12.72 7.28
CA GLN A 151 9.67 -11.75 6.59
C GLN A 151 9.44 -10.39 7.25
N THR A 152 10.52 -9.70 7.59
CA THR A 152 10.44 -8.29 8.02
C THR A 152 10.19 -7.41 6.81
N LEU A 153 9.53 -6.27 7.03
CA LEU A 153 9.32 -5.33 5.95
C LEU A 153 10.63 -4.66 5.54
N TYR A 154 10.84 -4.56 4.22
CA TYR A 154 11.92 -3.78 3.64
C TYR A 154 11.33 -2.50 3.06
N GLU A 155 11.77 -1.35 3.56
CA GLU A 155 11.30 -0.05 3.10
C GLU A 155 11.86 0.34 1.72
N TYR A 156 12.93 -0.32 1.26
CA TYR A 156 13.54 -0.05 -0.03
C TYR A 156 12.53 -0.08 -1.19
N GLY A 157 12.34 1.06 -1.86
CA GLY A 157 11.32 1.27 -2.90
C GLY A 157 9.92 1.63 -2.38
N GLY A 158 9.78 2.03 -1.11
CA GLY A 158 8.57 2.57 -0.49
C GLY A 158 7.40 1.58 -0.46
N TYR A 159 7.67 0.31 -0.18
CA TYR A 159 6.69 -0.79 -0.17
C TYR A 159 5.98 -1.08 -1.50
N LYS A 160 6.51 -0.59 -2.64
CA LYS A 160 5.90 -0.78 -3.96
C LYS A 160 5.73 -2.27 -4.31
N LYS A 161 6.76 -3.10 -4.11
CA LYS A 161 6.71 -4.54 -4.38
C LYS A 161 5.62 -5.23 -3.55
N LEU A 162 5.55 -4.93 -2.26
CA LEU A 162 4.57 -5.51 -1.34
C LEU A 162 3.13 -5.08 -1.70
N ALA A 163 2.92 -3.80 -1.97
CA ALA A 163 1.62 -3.29 -2.39
C ALA A 163 1.15 -3.98 -3.68
N ASN A 164 2.04 -4.06 -4.67
CA ASN A 164 1.77 -4.72 -5.95
C ASN A 164 1.46 -6.20 -5.77
N TYR A 165 2.17 -6.89 -4.87
CA TYR A 165 1.86 -8.27 -4.52
C TYR A 165 0.45 -8.39 -3.95
N ILE A 166 0.10 -7.58 -2.95
CA ILE A 166 -1.21 -7.66 -2.28
C ILE A 166 -2.37 -7.43 -3.26
N VAL A 167 -2.21 -6.51 -4.20
CA VAL A 167 -3.28 -6.17 -5.15
C VAL A 167 -3.10 -6.81 -6.53
N LYS A 168 -2.13 -7.72 -6.69
CA LYS A 168 -1.80 -8.39 -7.95
C LYS A 168 -3.08 -9.04 -8.50
N PRO A 169 -3.47 -8.75 -9.76
CA PRO A 169 -4.53 -9.51 -10.40
C PRO A 169 -4.06 -10.96 -10.62
N PRO A 170 -4.96 -11.95 -10.58
CA PRO A 170 -4.62 -13.29 -11.04
C PRO A 170 -4.10 -13.24 -12.49
N ASP A 171 -3.00 -13.96 -12.74
CA ASP A 171 -2.48 -14.25 -14.08
C ASP A 171 -3.11 -15.53 -14.64
N GLU A 172 -2.73 -15.94 -15.85
CA GLU A 172 -3.33 -17.09 -16.55
C GLU A 172 -3.21 -18.38 -15.74
N GLU A 173 -2.03 -18.68 -15.20
CA GLU A 173 -1.80 -19.85 -14.34
C GLU A 173 -2.67 -19.84 -13.08
N VAL A 174 -2.76 -18.69 -12.39
CA VAL A 174 -3.65 -18.57 -11.22
C VAL A 174 -5.11 -18.68 -11.65
N TYR A 175 -5.50 -18.16 -12.82
CA TYR A 175 -6.86 -18.30 -13.34
C TYR A 175 -7.22 -19.76 -13.64
N GLU A 176 -6.30 -20.54 -14.21
CA GLU A 176 -6.49 -21.97 -14.43
C GLU A 176 -6.68 -22.70 -13.10
N GLN A 177 -5.87 -22.40 -12.08
CA GLN A 177 -6.06 -22.96 -10.74
C GLN A 177 -7.39 -22.54 -10.10
N LEU A 178 -7.79 -21.28 -10.28
CA LEU A 178 -9.05 -20.74 -9.77
C LEU A 178 -10.26 -21.37 -10.47
N SER A 179 -10.14 -21.79 -11.73
CA SER A 179 -11.23 -22.45 -12.48
C SER A 179 -11.71 -23.76 -11.83
N LEU A 180 -10.89 -24.34 -10.96
CA LEU A 180 -11.24 -25.52 -10.16
C LEU A 180 -12.22 -25.21 -9.00
N PHE A 181 -12.48 -23.94 -8.72
CA PHE A 181 -13.32 -23.48 -7.61
C PHE A 181 -14.58 -22.78 -8.12
N GLU A 182 -15.62 -22.72 -7.29
CA GLU A 182 -16.83 -21.97 -7.59
C GLU A 182 -16.56 -20.45 -7.65
N GLU A 183 -17.37 -19.69 -8.40
CA GLU A 183 -17.16 -18.24 -8.59
C GLU A 183 -17.03 -17.46 -7.26
N GLU A 184 -17.79 -17.85 -6.24
CA GLU A 184 -17.75 -17.20 -4.93
C GLU A 184 -16.45 -17.47 -4.16
N GLU A 185 -15.86 -18.64 -4.36
CA GLU A 185 -14.56 -19.02 -3.81
C GLU A 185 -13.42 -18.34 -4.57
N GLN A 186 -13.51 -18.26 -5.90
CA GLN A 186 -12.54 -17.53 -6.73
C GLN A 186 -12.40 -16.07 -6.28
N LYS A 187 -13.54 -15.40 -6.00
CA LYS A 187 -13.55 -14.03 -5.48
C LYS A 187 -12.78 -13.88 -4.16
N GLN A 188 -12.66 -14.94 -3.34
CA GLN A 188 -11.92 -14.88 -2.07
C GLN A 188 -10.40 -14.82 -2.30
N PHE A 189 -9.89 -15.57 -3.27
CA PHE A 189 -8.45 -15.59 -3.60
C PHE A 189 -8.01 -14.32 -4.35
N ILE A 190 -8.93 -13.65 -5.04
CA ILE A 190 -8.64 -12.39 -5.76
C ILE A 190 -8.68 -11.17 -4.81
N ARG A 191 -9.49 -11.24 -3.74
CA ARG A 191 -9.68 -10.12 -2.82
C ARG A 191 -8.61 -10.12 -1.73
N TYR A 192 -8.16 -8.92 -1.38
CA TYR A 192 -7.49 -8.70 -0.11
C TYR A 192 -8.52 -8.20 0.92
N SER A 193 -8.22 -8.41 2.19
CA SER A 193 -8.98 -7.88 3.32
C SER A 193 -8.04 -7.15 4.27
N SER A 194 -8.59 -6.26 5.09
CA SER A 194 -7.80 -5.45 6.02
C SER A 194 -8.58 -5.11 7.27
N SER A 195 -7.86 -4.79 8.34
CA SER A 195 -8.45 -4.33 9.58
C SER A 195 -9.14 -2.97 9.39
N ARG A 196 -10.30 -2.76 10.03
CA ARG A 196 -11.13 -1.55 9.84
C ARG A 196 -10.50 -0.27 10.42
N ASN A 197 -9.57 -0.42 11.35
CA ASN A 197 -8.81 0.60 12.07
C ASN A 197 -7.51 1.04 11.36
N LEU A 198 -7.28 0.64 10.10
CA LEU A 198 -6.16 1.18 9.34
C LEU A 198 -6.43 2.65 8.99
N ILE A 199 -5.41 3.49 9.16
CA ILE A 199 -5.40 4.86 8.66
C ILE A 199 -5.47 4.80 7.14
N ARG A 200 -6.49 5.42 6.56
CA ARG A 200 -6.63 5.57 5.11
C ARG A 200 -6.22 7.00 4.75
N PRO A 201 -4.98 7.22 4.30
CA PRO A 201 -4.44 8.56 4.14
C PRO A 201 -5.17 9.32 3.03
N GLU A 202 -5.64 10.52 3.35
CA GLU A 202 -6.20 11.47 2.40
C GLU A 202 -5.17 12.57 2.11
N PRO A 203 -5.15 13.11 0.88
CA PRO A 203 -4.24 14.20 0.57
C PRO A 203 -4.59 15.49 1.28
N GLU A 204 -3.57 16.22 1.70
CA GLU A 204 -3.67 17.65 1.94
C GLU A 204 -3.67 18.40 0.61
N ARG A 205 -4.83 18.94 0.22
CA ARG A 205 -4.99 19.71 -1.02
C ARG A 205 -4.76 21.19 -0.78
N LYS A 206 -3.80 21.77 -1.51
CA LYS A 206 -3.57 23.22 -1.57
C LYS A 206 -3.74 23.73 -3.00
N VAL A 207 -4.54 24.79 -3.17
CA VAL A 207 -4.71 25.46 -4.46
C VAL A 207 -3.58 26.47 -4.64
N TYR A 208 -2.94 26.44 -5.80
CA TYR A 208 -1.82 27.31 -6.14
C TYR A 208 -2.18 28.29 -7.25
N ARG A 209 -1.37 29.34 -7.36
CA ARG A 209 -1.40 30.22 -8.52
C ARG A 209 -0.57 29.61 -9.64
N ARG A 210 -0.90 29.95 -10.88
CA ARG A 210 -0.21 29.47 -12.09
C ARG A 210 1.30 29.66 -12.05
N TRP A 211 1.77 30.83 -11.61
CA TRP A 211 3.19 31.18 -11.58
C TRP A 211 4.00 30.29 -10.64
N THR A 212 3.42 29.85 -9.52
CA THR A 212 4.10 28.98 -8.54
C THR A 212 4.37 27.59 -9.12
N VAL A 213 3.44 27.05 -9.93
CA VAL A 213 3.64 25.78 -10.61
C VAL A 213 4.66 25.91 -11.74
N LYS A 214 4.63 27.03 -12.47
CA LYS A 214 5.64 27.32 -13.51
C LYS A 214 7.05 27.35 -12.91
N GLN A 215 7.23 28.10 -11.82
CA GLN A 215 8.52 28.21 -11.14
C GLN A 215 9.02 26.86 -10.61
N LEU A 216 8.13 26.03 -10.03
CA LEU A 216 8.49 24.70 -9.56
C LEU A 216 9.03 23.78 -10.67
N ILE A 217 8.55 23.95 -11.90
CA ILE A 217 8.92 23.11 -13.04
C ILE A 217 10.22 23.61 -13.68
N GLU A 218 10.40 24.93 -13.74
CA GLU A 218 11.61 25.58 -14.24
C GLU A 218 12.80 25.40 -13.27
N ASP A 219 12.59 25.66 -11.98
CA ASP A 219 13.64 25.62 -10.95
C ASP A 219 13.80 24.22 -10.33
N GLY A 220 12.83 23.33 -10.54
CA GLY A 220 12.75 22.01 -9.90
C GLY A 220 12.21 22.06 -8.46
N PRO A 221 11.73 20.92 -7.94
CA PRO A 221 11.34 20.81 -6.53
C PRO A 221 12.56 20.95 -5.61
N LYS A 222 12.39 21.70 -4.51
CA LYS A 222 13.40 21.84 -3.45
C LYS A 222 13.03 20.91 -2.29
N PRO A 223 13.96 20.07 -1.81
CA PRO A 223 13.67 19.15 -0.72
C PRO A 223 13.31 19.88 0.57
N THR A 224 12.35 19.35 1.31
CA THR A 224 12.12 19.72 2.70
C THR A 224 13.35 19.40 3.56
N LYS A 225 13.65 20.22 4.56
CA LYS A 225 14.80 19.99 5.47
C LYS A 225 14.69 18.58 6.10
N GLY A 226 15.76 17.79 6.00
CA GLY A 226 15.79 16.40 6.49
C GLY A 226 15.30 15.36 5.48
N PHE A 227 14.90 15.78 4.29
CA PHE A 227 14.49 14.90 3.20
C PHE A 227 15.37 15.12 1.96
N TYR A 228 15.44 14.12 1.09
CA TYR A 228 16.00 14.22 -0.25
C TYR A 228 14.94 13.83 -1.27
N ILE A 229 15.07 14.31 -2.51
CA ILE A 229 14.14 13.96 -3.59
C ILE A 229 14.66 12.70 -4.28
N ASP A 230 13.82 11.67 -4.31
CA ASP A 230 14.07 10.49 -5.12
C ASP A 230 13.91 10.87 -6.60
N LYS A 231 15.03 11.00 -7.32
CA LYS A 231 15.03 11.41 -8.74
C LYS A 231 14.28 10.41 -9.63
N ASP A 232 14.31 9.13 -9.30
CA ASP A 232 13.61 8.08 -10.05
C ASP A 232 12.10 8.12 -9.81
N SER A 233 11.65 8.82 -8.77
CA SER A 233 10.24 9.04 -8.48
C SER A 233 9.61 10.21 -9.25
N ILE A 234 10.42 11.02 -9.95
CA ILE A 234 9.94 12.20 -10.68
C ILE A 234 9.23 11.76 -11.95
N ILE A 235 7.92 11.98 -12.00
CA ILE A 235 7.09 11.67 -13.16
C ILE A 235 6.40 12.94 -13.63
N VAL A 236 6.74 13.38 -14.85
CA VAL A 236 6.09 14.50 -15.53
C VAL A 236 5.35 13.99 -16.75
N GLY A 237 4.13 14.46 -16.96
CA GLY A 237 3.41 14.12 -18.17
C GLY A 237 2.10 14.88 -18.33
N VAL A 238 1.44 14.61 -19.45
CA VAL A 238 0.10 15.15 -19.75
C VAL A 238 -0.90 14.01 -19.69
N ASN A 239 -1.95 14.18 -18.89
CA ASN A 239 -3.06 13.24 -18.85
C ASN A 239 -3.82 13.31 -20.18
N LYS A 240 -3.74 12.24 -20.96
CA LYS A 240 -4.32 12.14 -22.31
C LYS A 240 -5.85 12.33 -22.34
N TYR A 241 -6.55 12.13 -21.22
CA TYR A 241 -8.00 12.21 -21.13
C TYR A 241 -8.50 13.55 -20.62
N THR A 242 -7.85 14.09 -19.58
CA THR A 242 -8.23 15.38 -19.01
C THR A 242 -7.55 16.56 -19.68
N GLY A 243 -6.45 16.33 -20.40
CA GLY A 243 -5.57 17.35 -20.95
C GLY A 243 -4.79 18.13 -19.88
N MET A 244 -4.85 17.67 -18.62
CA MET A 244 -4.11 18.29 -17.51
C MET A 244 -2.71 17.71 -17.43
N SER A 245 -1.74 18.60 -17.28
CA SER A 245 -0.37 18.21 -16.97
C SER A 245 -0.24 17.89 -15.49
N TYR A 246 0.66 16.96 -15.19
CA TYR A 246 0.93 16.51 -13.84
C TYR A 246 2.43 16.36 -13.60
N LEU A 247 2.83 16.62 -12.36
CA LEU A 247 4.16 16.36 -11.82
C LEU A 247 3.98 15.58 -10.52
N GLN A 248 4.65 14.45 -10.39
CA GLN A 248 4.69 13.65 -9.16
C GLN A 248 6.13 13.45 -8.76
N TYR A 249 6.42 13.55 -7.47
CA TYR A 249 7.70 13.15 -6.91
C TYR A 249 7.52 12.75 -5.45
N THR A 250 8.50 12.02 -4.93
CA THR A 250 8.56 11.57 -3.54
C THR A 250 9.81 12.16 -2.90
N GLU A 251 9.62 12.80 -1.75
CA GLU A 251 10.70 13.12 -0.83
C GLU A 251 10.87 11.94 0.13
N CYS A 252 12.09 11.48 0.31
CA CYS A 252 12.46 10.41 1.24
C CYS A 252 13.28 11.00 2.39
N ARG A 253 13.02 10.55 3.62
CA ARG A 253 13.74 11.03 4.80
C ARG A 253 15.20 10.56 4.74
N ILE A 254 16.14 11.44 5.05
CA ILE A 254 17.58 11.12 5.00
C ILE A 254 17.93 10.04 6.03
N ASN A 255 17.38 10.17 7.24
CA ASN A 255 17.51 9.16 8.29
C ASN A 255 16.16 8.46 8.45
N GLU A 256 16.06 7.24 7.93
CA GLU A 256 14.84 6.43 8.01
C GLU A 256 14.54 6.04 9.46
N ILE A 257 13.30 6.28 9.90
CA ILE A 257 12.80 5.74 11.16
C ILE A 257 12.46 4.27 10.95
N LYS A 258 13.08 3.38 11.71
CA LYS A 258 12.89 1.94 11.54
C LYS A 258 11.95 1.34 12.58
N ASP A 259 11.92 1.93 13.76
CA ASP A 259 11.22 1.48 14.95
C ASP A 259 10.10 2.43 15.37
N ARG A 260 9.06 1.85 15.96
CA ARG A 260 7.88 2.60 16.40
C ARG A 260 8.19 3.52 17.58
N GLU A 261 9.17 3.18 18.42
CA GLU A 261 9.57 4.03 19.56
C GLU A 261 10.19 5.35 19.10
N GLU A 262 11.14 5.30 18.15
CA GLU A 262 11.68 6.50 17.50
C GLU A 262 10.58 7.33 16.84
N TYR A 263 9.63 6.69 16.14
CA TYR A 263 8.51 7.40 15.52
C TYR A 263 7.63 8.14 16.54
N GLU A 264 7.24 7.48 17.64
CA GLU A 264 6.38 8.11 18.66
C GLU A 264 7.12 9.24 19.39
N LYS A 265 8.44 9.13 19.60
CA LYS A 265 9.26 10.24 20.14
C LYS A 265 9.25 11.45 19.22
N LEU A 266 9.52 11.26 17.93
CA LEU A 266 9.53 12.35 16.94
C LEU A 266 8.16 13.03 16.79
N LYS A 267 7.08 12.26 16.96
CA LYS A 267 5.72 12.78 16.97
C LYS A 267 5.43 13.65 18.20
N GLN A 268 5.95 13.28 19.37
CA GLN A 268 5.84 14.09 20.60
C GLN A 268 6.66 15.39 20.52
N GLU A 269 7.78 15.36 19.80
CA GLU A 269 8.64 16.53 19.55
C GLU A 269 8.12 17.48 18.46
N GLY A 270 7.01 17.13 17.77
CA GLY A 270 6.40 17.95 16.73
C GLY A 270 7.14 17.95 15.39
N VAL A 271 8.01 16.95 15.16
CA VAL A 271 8.82 16.77 13.93
C VAL A 271 8.25 15.67 13.02
N GLY A 272 7.09 15.12 13.41
CA GLY A 272 6.36 14.05 12.70
C GLY A 272 5.70 14.48 11.41
#